data_AF-A0A6I1KGV7-F1
#
_entry.id   AF-A0A6I1KGV7-F1
#
_cell.length_a   1.000
_cell.length_b   1.000
_cell.length_c   1.000
_cell.angle_alpha   90.00
_cell.angle_beta   90.00
_cell.angle_gamma   90.00
#
_symmetry.space_group_name_H-M   'P 1'
#
loop_
_entity.id
_entity.type
_entity.pdbx_description
1 polymer ?
#
loop_
_entity_poly.entity_id
_entity_poly.type
_entity_poly.pdbx_seq_one_letter_code
_entity_poly.pdbx_strand_id
1 'polypeptide(L)'
;MGFNFRSGGGTNGCLNCHGNSSKVIRGLVSAGVEIKNIESEFKKTYRHPTLEVSGVHSSKEELPETNPRAPRHADCADCHDPHLVSPANRFAGIKGKRIGNIMADITNEYELCYRCHAESANLPGRFSNKRAELSMNNPSFHPVEGEGKNSVVISLLKPYKEKKVNPADISIIQCGDCHGSDSPSSPKGPHGSNYPYILADNYSTRDNEPESVYAYALCYRCHNRASILGNESFKFHSLHIQGKGNGAVAVGGTSCHTCHNSHGSTEYKYLIKFDPEVVSPNSKGMLKFVEKGVSSFRGECYLSCHGVDHSPKSY
;
A
#
# COMPACT_ATOMS: atom_id res chain seq x y z
N MET A 1 12.21 20.22 31.21
CA MET A 1 12.20 18.75 31.22
C MET A 1 12.90 18.30 29.94
N GLY A 2 13.97 17.50 30.04
CA GLY A 2 14.60 16.92 28.85
C GLY A 2 13.90 15.62 28.50
N PHE A 3 13.29 15.53 27.31
CA PHE A 3 12.76 14.26 26.80
C PHE A 3 13.90 13.44 26.23
N ASN A 4 14.02 12.19 26.64
CA ASN A 4 14.97 11.25 26.05
C ASN A 4 14.26 10.39 25.00
N PHE A 5 14.53 10.66 23.73
CA PHE A 5 13.97 9.91 22.60
C PHE A 5 14.88 8.77 22.11
N ARG A 6 16.00 8.47 22.80
CA ARG A 6 16.94 7.41 22.38
C ARG A 6 16.32 6.01 22.37
N SER A 7 15.17 5.82 23.02
CA SER A 7 14.41 4.58 23.07
C SER A 7 13.14 4.63 22.21
N GLY A 8 13.09 5.47 21.17
CA GLY A 8 11.98 5.45 20.20
C GLY A 8 10.82 6.41 20.48
N GLY A 9 10.81 7.05 21.65
CA GLY A 9 9.85 8.08 22.03
C GLY A 9 8.61 7.61 22.79
N GLY A 10 8.19 6.35 22.63
CA GLY A 10 7.26 5.61 23.50
C GLY A 10 6.02 6.35 24.05
N THR A 11 5.38 5.76 25.06
CA THR A 11 4.23 6.38 25.76
C THR A 11 4.60 7.61 26.59
N ASN A 12 5.85 7.68 27.05
CA ASN A 12 6.32 8.72 28.00
C ASN A 12 7.10 9.87 27.32
N GLY A 13 7.21 9.88 25.99
CA GLY A 13 7.83 10.98 25.24
C GLY A 13 6.81 11.66 24.34
N CYS A 14 6.52 11.07 23.18
CA CYS A 14 5.70 11.69 22.15
C CYS A 14 4.23 11.87 22.56
N LEU A 15 3.65 10.89 23.27
CA LEU A 15 2.23 10.94 23.65
C LEU A 15 1.92 11.96 24.76
N ASN A 16 2.92 12.51 25.45
CA ASN A 16 2.70 13.62 26.39
C ASN A 16 2.29 14.93 25.69
N CYS A 17 2.53 15.03 24.38
CA CYS A 17 2.09 16.14 23.55
C CYS A 17 1.05 15.69 22.51
N HIS A 18 1.22 14.48 21.96
CA HIS A 18 0.39 13.96 20.86
C HIS A 18 -0.70 12.97 21.28
N GLY A 19 -0.80 12.62 22.56
CA GLY A 19 -1.77 11.64 23.06
C GLY A 19 -3.15 12.24 23.32
N ASN A 20 -3.93 11.53 24.14
CA ASN A 20 -5.24 12.01 24.58
C ASN A 20 -5.10 13.40 25.25
N SER A 21 -5.97 14.35 24.89
CA SER A 21 -5.97 15.72 25.42
C SER A 21 -6.02 15.80 26.95
N SER A 22 -6.61 14.82 27.64
CA SER A 22 -6.59 14.72 29.11
C SER A 22 -5.21 14.40 29.71
N LYS A 23 -4.28 13.88 28.90
CA LYS A 23 -2.91 13.51 29.27
C LYS A 23 -1.86 14.49 28.73
N VAL A 24 -2.26 15.41 27.85
CA VAL A 24 -1.32 16.38 27.27
C VAL A 24 -0.82 17.35 28.33
N ILE A 25 0.50 17.45 28.47
CA ILE A 25 1.14 18.34 29.43
C ILE A 25 1.04 19.79 28.90
N ARG A 26 0.24 20.61 29.59
CA ARG A 26 0.06 22.04 29.26
C ARG A 26 1.38 22.80 29.44
N GLY A 27 1.75 23.62 28.45
CA GLY A 27 2.98 24.43 28.46
C GLY A 27 4.15 23.87 27.66
N LEU A 28 4.07 22.64 27.14
CA LEU A 28 5.03 22.08 26.18
C LEU A 28 4.61 22.28 24.72
N VAL A 29 3.33 22.53 24.50
CA VAL A 29 2.75 22.85 23.20
C VAL A 29 2.47 24.35 23.18
N SER A 30 2.94 25.03 22.12
CA SER A 30 2.69 26.46 21.93
C SER A 30 1.19 26.76 21.95
N ALA A 31 0.81 27.86 22.61
CA ALA A 31 -0.59 28.27 22.69
C ALA A 31 -1.20 28.44 21.27
N GLY A 32 -2.38 27.87 21.05
CA GLY A 32 -3.09 27.91 19.76
C GLY A 32 -2.74 26.77 18.79
N VAL A 33 -1.81 25.88 19.12
CA VAL A 33 -1.55 24.67 18.33
C VAL A 33 -2.53 23.57 18.73
N GLU A 34 -3.39 23.16 17.79
CA GLU A 34 -4.25 21.99 17.97
C GLU A 34 -3.44 20.72 17.67
N ILE A 35 -3.23 19.89 18.69
CA ILE A 35 -2.60 18.59 18.52
C ILE A 35 -3.68 17.53 18.41
N LYS A 36 -3.66 16.77 17.31
CA LYS A 36 -4.54 15.62 17.13
C LYS A 36 -4.09 14.45 18.01
N ASN A 37 -5.06 13.72 18.57
CA ASN A 37 -4.83 12.57 19.44
C ASN A 37 -4.35 11.34 18.65
N ILE A 38 -3.03 11.15 18.55
CA ILE A 38 -2.44 9.99 17.88
C ILE A 38 -2.53 8.70 18.68
N GLU A 39 -2.63 8.78 20.01
CA GLU A 39 -2.80 7.60 20.87
C GLU A 39 -4.06 6.81 20.49
N SER A 40 -5.10 7.47 19.96
CA SER A 40 -6.31 6.79 19.50
C SER A 40 -6.11 5.90 18.27
N GLU A 41 -5.20 6.28 17.36
CA GLU A 41 -4.90 5.51 16.15
C GLU A 41 -4.23 4.18 16.49
N PHE A 42 -3.33 4.20 17.48
CA PHE A 42 -2.66 3.01 18.00
C PHE A 42 -3.57 2.11 18.86
N LYS A 43 -4.87 2.42 18.99
CA LYS A 43 -5.87 1.50 19.57
C LYS A 43 -6.68 0.75 18.53
N LYS A 44 -6.59 1.14 17.25
CA LYS A 44 -7.30 0.48 16.14
C LYS A 44 -6.73 -0.90 15.87
N THR A 45 -7.55 -1.80 15.34
CA THR A 45 -7.19 -3.22 15.14
C THR A 45 -5.90 -3.40 14.33
N TYR A 46 -5.75 -2.64 13.24
CA TYR A 46 -4.55 -2.69 12.39
C TYR A 46 -3.74 -1.43 12.60
N ARG A 47 -2.48 -1.58 13.00
CA ARG A 47 -1.62 -0.48 13.41
C ARG A 47 -0.16 -0.89 13.37
N HIS A 48 0.74 0.08 13.32
CA HIS A 48 2.14 -0.18 13.65
C HIS A 48 2.28 -0.44 15.16
N PRO A 49 3.15 -1.36 15.59
CA PRO A 49 3.26 -1.82 16.99
C PRO A 49 4.01 -0.84 17.90
N THR A 50 3.83 0.47 17.69
CA THR A 50 4.57 1.55 18.36
C THR A 50 4.38 1.63 19.86
N LEU A 51 3.25 1.13 20.37
CA LEU A 51 2.97 1.11 21.81
C LEU A 51 3.03 -0.30 22.40
N GLU A 52 3.40 -1.31 21.60
CA GLU A 52 3.35 -2.73 21.98
C GLU A 52 4.73 -3.30 22.30
N VAL A 53 5.76 -2.82 21.59
CA VAL A 53 7.13 -3.32 21.73
C VAL A 53 8.00 -2.22 22.33
N SER A 54 8.36 -2.37 23.60
CA SER A 54 9.20 -1.40 24.32
C SER A 54 10.62 -1.92 24.54
N GLY A 55 11.62 -1.04 24.45
CA GLY A 55 13.00 -1.35 24.84
C GLY A 55 13.80 -2.12 23.79
N VAL A 56 13.27 -2.28 22.57
CA VAL A 56 13.98 -2.88 21.43
C VAL A 56 14.71 -1.82 20.62
N HIS A 57 14.10 -0.65 20.42
CA HIS A 57 14.68 0.43 19.64
C HIS A 57 16.05 0.87 20.15
N SER A 58 16.97 1.05 19.21
CA SER A 58 18.32 1.52 19.46
C SER A 58 18.71 2.52 18.39
N SER A 59 19.24 3.67 18.78
CA SER A 59 19.77 4.67 17.84
C SER A 59 20.97 4.19 17.00
N LYS A 60 21.48 2.98 17.28
CA LYS A 60 22.57 2.31 16.55
C LYS A 60 22.09 1.14 15.69
N GLU A 61 20.79 0.89 15.62
CA GLU A 61 20.27 -0.14 14.72
C GLU A 61 20.59 0.17 13.26
N GLU A 62 20.79 -0.88 12.48
CA GLU A 62 21.01 -0.78 11.04
C GLU A 62 19.73 -1.21 10.33
N LEU A 63 19.15 -0.29 9.57
CA LEU A 63 17.96 -0.54 8.76
C LEU A 63 18.27 -0.35 7.27
N PRO A 64 17.75 -1.23 6.37
CA PRO A 64 16.93 -2.41 6.65
C PRO A 64 17.64 -3.47 7.48
N GLU A 65 16.90 -4.14 8.36
CA GLU A 65 17.45 -5.13 9.29
C GLU A 65 18.25 -6.21 8.54
N THR A 66 19.42 -6.57 9.06
CA THR A 66 20.30 -7.60 8.47
C THR A 66 20.27 -8.90 9.26
N ASN A 67 19.84 -8.86 10.52
CA ASN A 67 19.66 -10.04 11.37
C ASN A 67 18.21 -10.54 11.29
N PRO A 68 17.95 -11.74 10.73
CA PRO A 68 16.59 -12.29 10.63
C PRO A 68 15.96 -12.60 11.99
N ARG A 69 16.75 -12.65 13.08
CA ARG A 69 16.27 -12.88 14.45
C ARG A 69 15.99 -11.61 15.24
N ALA A 70 16.28 -10.43 14.69
CA ALA A 70 16.03 -9.18 15.39
C ALA A 70 14.51 -8.97 15.59
N PRO A 71 14.07 -8.63 16.82
CA PRO A 71 12.64 -8.39 17.08
C PRO A 71 12.13 -7.22 16.23
N ARG A 72 11.08 -7.47 15.44
CA ARG A 72 10.41 -6.40 14.68
C ARG A 72 9.72 -5.45 15.66
N HIS A 73 9.93 -4.17 15.45
CA HIS A 73 9.28 -3.08 16.17
C HIS A 73 9.12 -1.89 15.21
N ALA A 74 8.40 -0.86 15.66
CA ALA A 74 8.32 0.42 14.95
C ALA A 74 7.96 1.50 15.96
N ASP A 75 8.90 2.36 16.31
CA ASP A 75 8.77 3.45 17.27
C ASP A 75 8.49 4.81 16.58
N CYS A 76 8.05 5.81 17.34
CA CYS A 76 7.80 7.15 16.78
C CYS A 76 9.04 7.73 16.10
N ALA A 77 10.21 7.53 16.71
CA ALA A 77 11.49 8.01 16.21
C ALA A 77 11.98 7.28 14.94
N ASP A 78 11.41 6.13 14.60
CA ASP A 78 11.78 5.38 13.39
C ASP A 78 11.26 6.07 12.13
N CYS A 79 10.16 6.81 12.26
CA CYS A 79 9.51 7.53 11.17
C CYS A 79 9.73 9.05 11.23
N HIS A 80 9.89 9.61 12.43
CA HIS A 80 9.99 11.05 12.64
C HIS A 80 11.16 11.40 13.57
N ASP A 81 12.11 12.21 13.10
CA ASP A 81 13.15 12.74 13.97
C ASP A 81 12.57 13.88 14.83
N PRO A 82 12.56 13.77 16.17
CA PRO A 82 11.90 14.74 17.04
C PRO A 82 12.60 16.11 17.08
N HIS A 83 13.83 16.23 16.56
CA HIS A 83 14.60 17.48 16.57
C HIS A 83 14.66 18.14 15.20
N LEU A 84 14.59 17.36 14.12
CA LEU A 84 14.84 17.84 12.76
C LEU A 84 13.59 17.88 11.88
N VAL A 85 12.53 17.15 12.23
CA VAL A 85 11.28 17.13 11.45
C VAL A 85 10.66 18.52 11.33
N SER A 86 10.14 18.84 10.15
CA SER A 86 9.40 20.08 9.90
C SER A 86 8.26 19.85 8.90
N PRO A 87 7.30 20.79 8.78
CA PRO A 87 6.27 20.70 7.75
C PRO A 87 6.84 20.66 6.31
N ALA A 88 7.99 21.30 6.08
CA ALA A 88 8.65 21.33 4.77
C ALA A 88 9.44 20.04 4.47
N ASN A 89 10.04 19.42 5.49
CA ASN A 89 10.74 18.14 5.36
C ASN A 89 10.36 17.23 6.54
N ARG A 90 9.42 16.32 6.26
CA ARG A 90 8.89 15.37 7.23
C ARG A 90 9.82 14.18 7.53
N PHE A 91 10.90 14.03 6.75
CA PHE A 91 11.87 12.94 6.87
C PHE A 91 13.25 13.41 7.34
N ALA A 92 13.41 14.72 7.58
CA ALA A 92 14.66 15.29 8.08
C ALA A 92 15.15 14.54 9.33
N GLY A 93 16.43 14.21 9.37
CA GLY A 93 17.06 13.49 10.48
C GLY A 93 16.92 11.96 10.43
N ILE A 94 16.00 11.42 9.62
CA ILE A 94 15.90 9.98 9.46
C ILE A 94 16.98 9.48 8.50
N LYS A 95 17.75 8.50 8.96
CA LYS A 95 18.77 7.84 8.14
C LYS A 95 18.11 6.88 7.16
N GLY A 96 18.44 7.02 5.88
CA GLY A 96 18.03 6.08 4.84
C GLY A 96 18.89 4.82 4.82
N LYS A 97 18.83 4.11 3.69
CA LYS A 97 19.61 2.88 3.50
C LYS A 97 21.11 3.20 3.33
N ARG A 98 21.96 2.34 3.89
CA ARG A 98 23.40 2.35 3.66
C ARG A 98 23.75 1.89 2.23
N ILE A 99 24.50 2.70 1.49
CA ILE A 99 25.02 2.40 0.16
C ILE A 99 26.55 2.49 0.22
N GLY A 100 27.20 1.33 0.36
CA GLY A 100 28.64 1.27 0.63
C GLY A 100 28.99 1.97 1.95
N ASN A 101 29.78 3.04 1.88
CA ASN A 101 30.19 3.82 3.04
C ASN A 101 29.32 5.06 3.31
N ILE A 102 28.28 5.30 2.50
CA ILE A 102 27.44 6.49 2.61
C ILE A 102 26.05 6.08 3.09
N MET A 103 25.49 6.86 4.02
CA MET A 103 24.08 6.79 4.37
C MET A 103 23.31 7.71 3.43
N ALA A 104 22.35 7.17 2.68
CA ALA A 104 21.47 7.99 1.86
C ALA A 104 20.48 8.76 2.75
N ASP A 105 20.19 10.01 2.40
CA ASP A 105 19.08 10.75 3.00
C ASP A 105 17.74 10.22 2.47
N ILE A 106 16.70 10.32 3.30
CA ILE A 106 15.32 10.03 2.88
C ILE A 106 14.72 11.30 2.30
N THR A 107 14.34 11.23 1.03
CA THR A 107 13.71 12.32 0.29
C THR A 107 12.29 11.96 -0.16
N ASN A 108 11.99 10.66 -0.28
CA ASN A 108 10.70 10.13 -0.66
C ASN A 108 10.13 9.20 0.40
N GLU A 109 8.80 9.12 0.49
CA GLU A 109 8.12 8.30 1.51
C GLU A 109 8.45 6.81 1.40
N TYR A 110 8.52 6.27 0.19
CA TYR A 110 8.80 4.85 0.00
C TYR A 110 10.16 4.45 0.56
N GLU A 111 11.15 5.36 0.56
CA GLU A 111 12.49 5.09 1.10
C GLU A 111 12.43 4.84 2.61
N LEU A 112 11.56 5.57 3.32
CA LEU A 112 11.26 5.34 4.73
C LEU A 112 10.59 3.99 4.93
N CYS A 113 9.53 3.70 4.18
CA CYS A 113 8.78 2.45 4.32
C CYS A 113 9.65 1.22 4.03
N TYR A 114 10.56 1.33 3.06
CA TYR A 114 11.47 0.25 2.66
C TYR A 114 12.52 -0.12 3.72
N ARG A 115 12.72 0.70 4.75
CA ARG A 115 13.54 0.31 5.91
C ARG A 115 12.99 -0.95 6.60
N CYS A 116 11.66 -1.17 6.52
CA CYS A 116 10.99 -2.28 7.20
C CYS A 116 10.19 -3.20 6.26
N HIS A 117 9.67 -2.67 5.15
CA HIS A 117 8.73 -3.37 4.26
C HIS A 117 9.35 -3.85 2.94
N ALA A 118 10.66 -3.66 2.74
CA ALA A 118 11.37 -4.13 1.55
C ALA A 118 12.26 -5.33 1.86
N GLU A 119 13.58 -5.18 1.76
CA GLU A 119 14.55 -6.28 1.88
C GLU A 119 14.99 -6.62 3.31
N SER A 120 14.32 -6.13 4.35
CA SER A 120 14.68 -6.42 5.74
C SER A 120 14.74 -7.94 5.97
N ALA A 121 15.84 -8.44 6.55
CA ALA A 121 16.09 -9.87 6.76
C ALA A 121 15.05 -10.54 7.68
N ASN A 122 14.40 -9.76 8.55
CA ASN A 122 13.32 -10.20 9.42
C ASN A 122 11.93 -9.92 8.82
N LEU A 123 11.79 -9.73 7.50
CA LEU A 123 10.48 -9.63 6.84
C LEU A 123 9.69 -10.94 7.06
N PRO A 124 8.44 -10.89 7.57
CA PRO A 124 7.69 -12.12 7.80
C PRO A 124 7.40 -12.84 6.48
N GLY A 125 7.60 -14.16 6.42
CA GLY A 125 7.56 -14.93 5.17
C GLY A 125 6.25 -14.89 4.38
N ARG A 126 5.14 -14.44 5.00
CA ARG A 126 3.85 -14.19 4.32
C ARG A 126 3.81 -12.86 3.54
N PHE A 127 4.83 -12.02 3.67
CA PHE A 127 4.95 -10.75 2.98
C PHE A 127 6.11 -10.79 1.99
N SER A 128 5.92 -10.14 0.85
CA SER A 128 6.93 -9.95 -0.19
C SER A 128 7.69 -8.63 0.01
N ASN A 129 8.90 -8.56 -0.57
CA ASN A 129 9.69 -7.33 -0.62
C ASN A 129 8.97 -6.27 -1.48
N LYS A 130 8.46 -5.19 -0.87
CA LYS A 130 7.68 -4.17 -1.59
C LYS A 130 8.49 -3.39 -2.62
N ARG A 131 9.79 -3.15 -2.37
CA ARG A 131 10.69 -2.54 -3.38
C ARG A 131 10.81 -3.42 -4.62
N ALA A 132 10.85 -4.75 -4.44
CA ALA A 132 10.89 -5.65 -5.58
C ALA A 132 9.59 -5.63 -6.39
N GLU A 133 8.43 -5.46 -5.75
CA GLU A 133 7.13 -5.36 -6.44
C GLU A 133 6.92 -4.00 -7.13
N LEU A 134 7.37 -2.90 -6.52
CA LEU A 134 7.21 -1.54 -7.01
C LEU A 134 8.31 -1.07 -7.96
N SER A 135 9.33 -1.90 -8.22
CA SER A 135 10.45 -1.53 -9.05
C SER A 135 10.02 -1.01 -10.42
N MET A 136 10.56 0.14 -10.83
CA MET A 136 10.32 0.69 -12.17
C MET A 136 10.80 -0.21 -13.32
N ASN A 137 11.61 -1.22 -13.02
CA ASN A 137 12.05 -2.21 -14.00
C ASN A 137 10.97 -3.25 -14.31
N ASN A 138 10.01 -3.46 -13.41
CA ASN A 138 8.94 -4.44 -13.58
C ASN A 138 8.05 -4.13 -14.79
N PRO A 139 7.49 -5.14 -15.47
CA PRO A 139 6.52 -4.94 -16.55
C PRO A 139 5.34 -4.03 -16.17
N SER A 140 4.90 -4.07 -14.91
CA SER A 140 3.93 -3.10 -14.37
C SER A 140 4.07 -2.90 -12.87
N PHE A 141 3.72 -1.70 -12.41
CA PHE A 141 3.74 -1.27 -11.02
C PHE A 141 2.80 -0.07 -10.83
N HIS A 142 2.27 0.11 -9.63
CA HIS A 142 1.68 1.38 -9.23
C HIS A 142 2.78 2.42 -9.03
N PRO A 143 2.57 3.68 -9.46
CA PRO A 143 3.65 4.65 -9.60
C PRO A 143 4.04 5.27 -8.25
N VAL A 144 4.87 4.56 -7.49
CA VAL A 144 5.38 5.03 -6.18
C VAL A 144 6.83 5.50 -6.29
N GLU A 145 7.69 4.72 -6.94
CA GLU A 145 9.10 5.08 -7.17
C GLU A 145 9.30 6.03 -8.36
N GLY A 146 8.29 6.12 -9.23
CA GLY A 146 8.28 6.97 -10.41
C GLY A 146 7.03 6.73 -11.25
N GLU A 147 6.91 7.46 -12.37
CA GLU A 147 5.72 7.41 -13.22
C GLU A 147 5.49 6.02 -13.83
N GLY A 148 4.22 5.66 -14.00
CA GLY A 148 3.83 4.36 -14.56
C GLY A 148 4.32 4.13 -15.99
N LYS A 149 4.40 2.84 -16.38
CA LYS A 149 4.82 2.42 -17.73
C LYS A 149 3.72 2.52 -18.79
N ASN A 150 2.46 2.34 -18.38
CA ASN A 150 1.35 2.35 -19.32
C ASN A 150 1.11 3.77 -19.84
N SER A 151 0.96 3.92 -21.15
CA SER A 151 0.67 5.22 -21.78
C SER A 151 -0.80 5.61 -21.71
N VAL A 152 -1.69 4.65 -21.45
CA VAL A 152 -3.14 4.85 -21.31
C VAL A 152 -3.67 3.94 -20.21
N VAL A 153 -4.34 4.54 -19.22
CA VAL A 153 -5.05 3.92 -18.11
C VAL A 153 -6.42 4.59 -18.03
N ILE A 154 -7.37 4.05 -18.82
CA ILE A 154 -8.67 4.67 -19.08
C ILE A 154 -9.44 5.03 -17.80
N SER A 155 -9.31 4.20 -16.77
CA SER A 155 -10.07 4.37 -15.54
C SER A 155 -9.52 5.45 -14.61
N LEU A 156 -8.40 6.14 -14.87
CA LEU A 156 -7.92 7.14 -13.91
C LEU A 156 -8.90 8.33 -13.75
N LEU A 157 -9.25 8.62 -12.49
CA LEU A 157 -9.99 9.83 -12.12
C LEU A 157 -9.07 11.05 -12.21
N LYS A 158 -9.61 12.22 -12.55
CA LYS A 158 -8.85 13.48 -12.38
C LYS A 158 -8.56 13.71 -10.88
N PRO A 159 -7.37 14.21 -10.50
CA PRO A 159 -6.27 14.68 -11.36
C PRO A 159 -5.20 13.61 -11.69
N TYR A 160 -5.47 12.33 -11.44
CA TYR A 160 -4.51 11.26 -11.73
C TYR A 160 -4.29 11.09 -13.24
N LYS A 161 -3.03 10.91 -13.62
CA LYS A 161 -2.57 10.75 -15.01
C LYS A 161 -1.39 9.80 -15.07
N GLU A 162 -1.19 9.19 -16.22
CA GLU A 162 -0.06 8.30 -16.50
C GLU A 162 1.27 9.05 -16.47
N LYS A 163 1.24 10.32 -16.89
CA LYS A 163 2.38 11.24 -16.99
C LYS A 163 2.00 12.62 -16.48
N LYS A 164 2.91 13.26 -15.76
CA LYS A 164 2.76 14.63 -15.28
C LYS A 164 3.11 15.60 -16.39
N VAL A 165 2.10 15.99 -17.16
CA VAL A 165 2.25 16.98 -18.23
C VAL A 165 1.96 18.38 -17.69
N ASN A 166 0.99 18.50 -16.79
CA ASN A 166 0.58 19.76 -16.17
C ASN A 166 0.92 19.79 -14.67
N PRO A 167 1.06 20.98 -14.06
CA PRO A 167 1.35 21.10 -12.62
C PRO A 167 0.35 20.39 -11.70
N ALA A 168 -0.93 20.34 -12.09
CA ALA A 168 -1.99 19.71 -11.31
C ALA A 168 -2.07 18.19 -11.49
N ASP A 169 -1.42 17.62 -12.51
CA ASP A 169 -1.47 16.18 -12.77
C ASP A 169 -0.73 15.39 -11.68
N ILE A 170 -1.33 14.30 -11.23
CA ILE A 170 -0.73 13.36 -10.27
C ILE A 170 -0.37 12.08 -11.03
N SER A 171 0.92 11.87 -11.32
CA SER A 171 1.43 10.65 -11.96
C SER A 171 2.27 9.76 -11.05
N ILE A 172 2.53 10.21 -9.82
CA ILE A 172 3.21 9.47 -8.76
C ILE A 172 2.35 9.61 -7.51
N ILE A 173 2.06 8.47 -6.89
CA ILE A 173 1.35 8.34 -5.62
C ILE A 173 2.33 7.97 -4.50
N GLN A 174 1.88 8.13 -3.27
CA GLN A 174 2.62 7.87 -2.05
C GLN A 174 2.09 6.61 -1.36
N CYS A 175 2.91 5.96 -0.54
CA CYS A 175 2.47 4.82 0.27
C CYS A 175 1.26 5.22 1.13
N GLY A 176 1.29 6.45 1.66
CA GLY A 176 0.23 7.08 2.45
C GLY A 176 -1.11 7.28 1.74
N ASP A 177 -1.14 7.26 0.40
CA ASP A 177 -2.39 7.39 -0.37
C ASP A 177 -3.25 6.13 -0.27
N CYS A 178 -2.61 4.98 0.01
CA CYS A 178 -3.26 3.70 0.25
C CYS A 178 -3.19 3.24 1.71
N HIS A 179 -2.05 3.48 2.39
CA HIS A 179 -1.78 3.06 3.75
C HIS A 179 -1.82 4.24 4.73
N GLY A 180 -2.91 4.38 5.46
CA GLY A 180 -3.11 5.51 6.36
C GLY A 180 -4.33 5.34 7.25
N SER A 181 -4.62 6.39 8.00
CA SER A 181 -5.87 6.51 8.74
C SER A 181 -7.08 6.35 7.81
N ASP A 182 -8.04 5.55 8.25
CA ASP A 182 -9.36 5.35 7.63
C ASP A 182 -10.35 6.51 7.85
N SER A 183 -9.93 7.55 8.55
CA SER A 183 -10.76 8.71 8.87
C SER A 183 -10.09 10.02 8.48
N PRO A 184 -10.77 10.92 7.73
CA PRO A 184 -10.22 12.21 7.35
C PRO A 184 -9.91 13.15 8.52
N SER A 185 -10.64 13.01 9.64
CA SER A 185 -10.45 13.85 10.83
C SER A 185 -9.28 13.39 11.70
N SER A 186 -8.85 12.14 11.55
CA SER A 186 -7.76 11.56 12.34
C SER A 186 -6.38 12.08 11.88
N PRO A 187 -5.32 11.88 12.69
CA PRO A 187 -3.95 12.17 12.27
C PRO A 187 -3.60 11.49 10.95
N LYS A 188 -2.94 12.21 10.04
CA LYS A 188 -2.44 11.64 8.79
C LYS A 188 -1.23 10.73 9.07
N GLY A 189 -1.04 9.72 8.24
CA GLY A 189 0.08 8.78 8.32
C GLY A 189 -0.36 7.36 8.68
N PRO A 190 0.53 6.37 8.53
CA PRO A 190 0.21 4.94 8.65
C PRO A 190 0.20 4.47 10.11
N HIS A 191 -0.44 5.20 11.01
CA HIS A 191 -0.42 4.87 12.44
C HIS A 191 -1.35 3.70 12.76
N GLY A 192 -2.62 3.82 12.37
CA GLY A 192 -3.61 2.77 12.51
C GLY A 192 -4.83 2.97 11.62
N SER A 193 -5.56 1.89 11.38
CA SER A 193 -6.80 1.83 10.59
C SER A 193 -7.71 0.72 11.11
N ASN A 194 -9.01 0.87 10.87
CA ASN A 194 -9.96 -0.23 11.04
C ASN A 194 -9.91 -1.24 9.89
N TYR A 195 -9.26 -0.91 8.77
CA TYR A 195 -9.08 -1.81 7.62
C TYR A 195 -7.75 -2.57 7.69
N PRO A 196 -7.72 -3.86 7.28
CA PRO A 196 -6.50 -4.67 7.25
C PRO A 196 -5.33 -3.97 6.58
N TYR A 197 -4.11 -4.26 7.03
CA TYR A 197 -2.87 -3.68 6.47
C TYR A 197 -2.76 -2.15 6.58
N ILE A 198 -3.48 -1.54 7.52
CA ILE A 198 -3.49 -0.09 7.75
C ILE A 198 -3.97 0.65 6.49
N LEU A 199 -5.01 0.13 5.82
CA LEU A 199 -5.51 0.75 4.59
C LEU A 199 -6.40 1.95 4.90
N ALA A 200 -6.30 2.99 4.08
CA ALA A 200 -7.08 4.22 4.23
C ALA A 200 -8.56 4.05 3.88
N ASP A 201 -8.90 2.99 3.14
CA ASP A 201 -10.26 2.63 2.75
C ASP A 201 -10.35 1.10 2.61
N ASN A 202 -11.57 0.56 2.60
CA ASN A 202 -11.78 -0.88 2.49
C ASN A 202 -11.29 -1.44 1.14
N TYR A 203 -10.62 -2.57 1.20
CA TYR A 203 -10.21 -3.38 0.06
C TYR A 203 -10.38 -4.86 0.40
N SER A 204 -11.43 -5.48 -0.12
CA SER A 204 -11.68 -6.89 0.09
C SER A 204 -10.86 -7.74 -0.88
N THR A 205 -10.16 -8.74 -0.34
CA THR A 205 -9.48 -9.78 -1.13
C THR A 205 -10.27 -11.08 -1.17
N ARG A 206 -11.52 -11.09 -0.69
CA ARG A 206 -12.34 -12.30 -0.64
C ARG A 206 -12.84 -12.68 -2.02
N ASP A 207 -12.76 -13.97 -2.32
CA ASP A 207 -13.40 -14.55 -3.51
C ASP A 207 -14.90 -14.77 -3.29
N ASN A 208 -15.67 -14.86 -4.38
CA ASN A 208 -17.14 -14.96 -4.37
C ASN A 208 -17.85 -13.82 -3.62
N GLU A 209 -17.21 -12.65 -3.49
CA GLU A 209 -17.83 -11.44 -2.96
C GLU A 209 -18.26 -10.53 -4.13
N PRO A 210 -19.54 -10.12 -4.20
CA PRO A 210 -19.97 -9.17 -5.21
C PRO A 210 -19.22 -7.84 -5.10
N GLU A 211 -18.80 -7.31 -6.25
CA GLU A 211 -18.28 -5.94 -6.33
C GLU A 211 -19.26 -4.94 -5.72
N SER A 212 -18.73 -4.00 -4.92
CA SER A 212 -19.45 -2.84 -4.45
C SER A 212 -18.51 -1.66 -4.25
N VAL A 213 -19.09 -0.45 -4.17
CA VAL A 213 -18.35 0.78 -3.84
C VAL A 213 -17.56 0.63 -2.54
N TYR A 214 -18.11 -0.10 -1.56
CA TYR A 214 -17.43 -0.36 -0.29
C TYR A 214 -16.34 -1.43 -0.42
N ALA A 215 -16.60 -2.54 -1.12
CA ALA A 215 -15.65 -3.65 -1.21
C ALA A 215 -14.29 -3.23 -1.79
N TYR A 216 -14.28 -2.32 -2.77
CA TYR A 216 -13.07 -1.83 -3.44
C TYR A 216 -12.91 -0.31 -3.34
N ALA A 217 -13.40 0.29 -2.24
CA ALA A 217 -13.36 1.72 -1.98
C ALA A 217 -11.95 2.30 -2.18
N LEU A 218 -10.92 1.58 -1.71
CA LEU A 218 -9.52 1.97 -1.87
C LEU A 218 -9.11 2.18 -3.35
N CYS A 219 -9.49 1.24 -4.22
CA CYS A 219 -9.19 1.32 -5.66
C CYS A 219 -9.92 2.50 -6.30
N TYR A 220 -11.16 2.74 -5.86
CA TYR A 220 -12.02 3.79 -6.40
C TYR A 220 -11.63 5.21 -6.01
N ARG A 221 -10.65 5.38 -5.13
CA ARG A 221 -10.01 6.68 -4.85
C ARG A 221 -9.31 7.25 -6.09
N CYS A 222 -8.76 6.37 -6.93
CA CYS A 222 -7.97 6.75 -8.11
C CYS A 222 -8.58 6.22 -9.42
N HIS A 223 -9.36 5.15 -9.36
CA HIS A 223 -9.98 4.53 -10.53
C HIS A 223 -11.49 4.75 -10.57
N ASN A 224 -12.00 5.13 -11.74
CA ASN A 224 -13.40 5.33 -12.03
C ASN A 224 -14.11 3.98 -12.10
N ARG A 225 -14.95 3.70 -11.11
CA ARG A 225 -15.79 2.51 -11.04
C ARG A 225 -16.65 2.31 -12.29
N ALA A 226 -17.24 3.37 -12.83
CA ALA A 226 -18.09 3.26 -14.02
C ALA A 226 -17.29 2.82 -15.25
N SER A 227 -16.05 3.30 -15.42
CA SER A 227 -15.15 2.85 -16.48
C SER A 227 -14.80 1.36 -16.36
N ILE A 228 -14.51 0.91 -15.14
CA ILE A 228 -14.19 -0.49 -14.84
C ILE A 228 -15.39 -1.39 -15.15
N LEU A 229 -16.57 -1.07 -14.61
CA LEU A 229 -17.78 -1.88 -14.81
C LEU A 229 -18.34 -1.77 -16.23
N GLY A 230 -18.04 -0.67 -16.93
CA GLY A 230 -18.33 -0.46 -18.35
C GLY A 230 -17.44 -1.27 -19.30
N ASN A 231 -16.49 -2.06 -18.78
CA ASN A 231 -15.57 -2.90 -19.57
C ASN A 231 -14.68 -2.09 -20.54
N GLU A 232 -14.38 -0.82 -20.24
CA GLU A 232 -13.71 0.09 -21.20
C GLU A 232 -12.27 -0.32 -21.52
N SER A 233 -11.57 -0.93 -20.57
CA SER A 233 -10.17 -1.40 -20.72
C SER A 233 -10.05 -2.92 -20.81
N PHE A 234 -11.10 -3.67 -20.48
CA PHE A 234 -11.15 -5.12 -20.56
C PHE A 234 -12.59 -5.58 -20.75
N LYS A 235 -12.87 -6.26 -21.86
CA LYS A 235 -14.22 -6.65 -22.32
C LYS A 235 -15.06 -7.42 -21.29
N PHE A 236 -14.41 -8.15 -20.38
CA PHE A 236 -15.08 -9.01 -19.40
C PHE A 236 -14.80 -8.58 -17.95
N HIS A 237 -14.42 -7.33 -17.71
CA HIS A 237 -14.08 -6.86 -16.36
C HIS A 237 -15.25 -7.01 -15.38
N SER A 238 -16.41 -6.41 -15.68
CA SER A 238 -17.62 -6.51 -14.86
C SER A 238 -18.03 -7.96 -14.63
N LEU A 239 -17.92 -8.82 -15.65
CA LEU A 239 -18.24 -10.24 -15.53
C LEU A 239 -17.44 -10.94 -14.42
N HIS A 240 -16.14 -10.67 -14.35
CA HIS A 240 -15.27 -11.34 -13.39
C HIS A 240 -15.45 -10.81 -11.97
N ILE A 241 -15.69 -9.50 -11.78
CA ILE A 241 -15.78 -8.90 -10.43
C ILE A 241 -17.20 -8.78 -9.90
N GLN A 242 -18.23 -8.87 -10.75
CA GLN A 242 -19.64 -8.94 -10.32
C GLN A 242 -20.17 -10.38 -10.31
N GLY A 243 -19.52 -11.29 -11.04
CA GLY A 243 -19.96 -12.68 -11.16
C GLY A 243 -21.09 -12.87 -12.18
N LYS A 244 -21.76 -14.02 -12.13
CA LYS A 244 -22.87 -14.37 -13.02
C LYS A 244 -24.11 -14.81 -12.26
N GLY A 245 -25.24 -14.16 -12.55
CA GLY A 245 -26.60 -14.65 -12.33
C GLY A 245 -27.25 -14.34 -10.98
N ASN A 246 -28.56 -14.06 -11.01
CA ASN A 246 -29.47 -14.17 -9.86
C ASN A 246 -30.13 -15.56 -9.94
N GLY A 247 -29.75 -16.53 -9.10
CA GLY A 247 -30.33 -17.88 -9.11
C GLY A 247 -29.57 -18.94 -8.30
N ALA A 248 -29.99 -20.22 -8.42
CA ALA A 248 -29.53 -21.34 -7.59
C ALA A 248 -28.04 -21.73 -7.70
N VAL A 249 -27.30 -21.17 -8.67
CA VAL A 249 -25.84 -21.29 -8.80
C VAL A 249 -25.26 -19.90 -9.11
N ALA A 250 -25.57 -18.92 -8.26
CA ALA A 250 -24.92 -17.62 -8.31
C ALA A 250 -23.43 -17.82 -7.96
N VAL A 251 -22.55 -17.63 -8.93
CA VAL A 251 -21.11 -17.51 -8.66
C VAL A 251 -20.85 -16.03 -8.46
N GLY A 252 -20.43 -15.67 -7.24
CA GLY A 252 -20.06 -14.30 -6.91
C GLY A 252 -18.90 -13.83 -7.78
N GLY A 253 -18.69 -12.52 -7.81
CA GLY A 253 -17.48 -11.98 -8.41
C GLY A 253 -16.23 -12.40 -7.65
N THR A 254 -15.09 -12.31 -8.33
CA THR A 254 -13.78 -12.46 -7.72
C THR A 254 -13.18 -11.10 -7.38
N SER A 255 -12.18 -11.08 -6.48
CA SER A 255 -11.53 -9.84 -6.05
C SER A 255 -10.64 -9.27 -7.15
N CYS A 256 -10.42 -7.95 -7.13
CA CYS A 256 -9.32 -7.35 -7.89
C CYS A 256 -7.99 -8.05 -7.59
N HIS A 257 -7.80 -8.52 -6.34
CA HIS A 257 -6.59 -9.22 -5.89
C HIS A 257 -6.33 -10.52 -6.66
N THR A 258 -7.40 -11.19 -7.11
CA THR A 258 -7.31 -12.49 -7.76
C THR A 258 -6.54 -12.42 -9.08
N CYS A 259 -6.60 -11.28 -9.76
CA CYS A 259 -5.90 -11.04 -11.02
C CYS A 259 -4.78 -10.02 -10.89
N HIS A 260 -4.90 -9.04 -9.99
CA HIS A 260 -4.01 -7.90 -9.88
C HIS A 260 -3.28 -7.84 -8.54
N ASN A 261 -1.97 -7.54 -8.60
CA ASN A 261 -1.22 -7.13 -7.43
C ASN A 261 -1.26 -5.61 -7.26
N SER A 262 -1.69 -5.15 -6.09
CA SER A 262 -1.83 -3.72 -5.78
C SER A 262 -0.51 -2.94 -5.72
N HIS A 263 0.64 -3.59 -5.81
CA HIS A 263 1.95 -2.93 -5.88
C HIS A 263 2.54 -3.06 -7.29
N GLY A 264 2.66 -4.27 -7.81
CA GLY A 264 3.20 -4.49 -9.14
C GLY A 264 3.38 -5.96 -9.50
N SER A 265 3.72 -6.20 -10.76
CA SER A 265 3.96 -7.52 -11.30
C SER A 265 5.31 -7.56 -11.99
N THR A 266 6.13 -8.50 -11.56
CA THR A 266 7.45 -8.80 -12.14
C THR A 266 7.35 -9.55 -13.47
N GLU A 267 6.17 -10.04 -13.84
CA GLU A 267 5.98 -10.96 -14.95
C GLU A 267 5.12 -10.37 -16.08
N TYR A 268 4.03 -9.70 -15.72
CA TYR A 268 3.04 -9.23 -16.68
C TYR A 268 2.76 -7.74 -16.56
N LYS A 269 2.28 -7.15 -17.67
CA LYS A 269 1.74 -5.79 -17.68
C LYS A 269 0.41 -5.72 -16.92
N TYR A 270 -0.09 -4.51 -16.72
CA TYR A 270 -1.42 -4.25 -16.14
C TYR A 270 -1.63 -4.78 -14.71
N LEU A 271 -0.54 -4.85 -13.94
CA LEU A 271 -0.50 -5.38 -12.58
C LEU A 271 -0.89 -6.86 -12.47
N ILE A 272 -0.96 -7.59 -13.59
CA ILE A 272 -1.45 -8.96 -13.59
C ILE A 272 -0.49 -9.86 -12.83
N LYS A 273 -0.99 -10.48 -11.76
CA LYS A 273 -0.32 -11.50 -10.96
C LYS A 273 -1.43 -12.34 -10.34
N PHE A 274 -1.66 -13.52 -10.92
CA PHE A 274 -2.75 -14.38 -10.51
C PHE A 274 -2.56 -14.90 -9.09
N ASP A 275 -3.62 -14.83 -8.28
CA ASP A 275 -3.66 -15.38 -6.94
C ASP A 275 -3.80 -16.91 -7.01
N PRO A 276 -2.79 -17.69 -6.56
CA PRO A 276 -2.84 -19.15 -6.63
C PRO A 276 -3.88 -19.78 -5.70
N GLU A 277 -4.47 -19.03 -4.76
CA GLU A 277 -5.57 -19.54 -3.93
C GLU A 277 -6.89 -19.71 -4.72
N VAL A 278 -7.06 -18.96 -5.82
CA VAL A 278 -8.28 -18.97 -6.64
C VAL A 278 -8.02 -19.42 -8.07
N VAL A 279 -6.84 -19.10 -8.61
CA VAL A 279 -6.47 -19.36 -10.01
C VAL A 279 -5.46 -20.51 -10.08
N SER A 280 -5.74 -21.50 -10.91
CA SER A 280 -4.85 -22.64 -11.14
C SER A 280 -4.38 -22.70 -12.60
N PRO A 281 -3.37 -23.53 -12.92
CA PRO A 281 -3.08 -23.88 -14.31
C PRO A 281 -4.32 -24.43 -15.02
N ASN A 282 -4.41 -24.16 -16.32
CA ASN A 282 -5.47 -24.64 -17.20
C ASN A 282 -5.35 -26.15 -17.50
N SER A 283 -6.26 -26.71 -18.29
CA SER A 283 -6.27 -28.13 -18.67
C SER A 283 -4.99 -28.63 -19.37
N LYS A 284 -4.15 -27.72 -19.88
CA LYS A 284 -2.85 -28.00 -20.51
C LYS A 284 -1.66 -27.68 -19.61
N GLY A 285 -1.89 -27.40 -18.32
CA GLY A 285 -0.84 -27.07 -17.36
C GLY A 285 -0.27 -25.66 -17.49
N MET A 286 -0.96 -24.75 -18.19
CA MET A 286 -0.49 -23.37 -18.40
C MET A 286 -1.15 -22.40 -17.42
N LEU A 287 -0.35 -21.53 -16.82
CA LEU A 287 -0.80 -20.38 -16.03
C LEU A 287 -0.07 -19.11 -16.53
N LYS A 288 -0.68 -18.35 -17.43
CA LYS A 288 -0.09 -17.12 -17.98
C LYS A 288 -1.09 -16.18 -18.63
N PHE A 289 -0.66 -14.92 -18.76
CA PHE A 289 -1.31 -13.90 -19.56
C PHE A 289 -0.46 -13.55 -20.79
N VAL A 290 -1.11 -13.34 -21.95
CA VAL A 290 -0.44 -12.92 -23.18
C VAL A 290 -1.15 -11.69 -23.75
N GLU A 291 -0.45 -10.55 -23.76
CA GLU A 291 -0.92 -9.34 -24.44
C GLU A 291 -0.93 -9.54 -25.96
N LYS A 292 -2.02 -9.15 -26.64
CA LYS A 292 -2.16 -9.23 -28.11
C LYS A 292 -2.33 -7.88 -28.78
N GLY A 293 -2.71 -6.83 -28.05
CA GLY A 293 -2.79 -5.49 -28.62
C GLY A 293 -3.13 -4.43 -27.58
N VAL A 294 -2.17 -3.55 -27.28
CA VAL A 294 -2.33 -2.46 -26.29
C VAL A 294 -3.42 -1.48 -26.71
N SER A 295 -3.43 -1.06 -27.98
CA SER A 295 -4.37 -0.05 -28.50
C SER A 295 -5.80 -0.56 -28.71
N SER A 296 -5.98 -1.89 -28.74
CA SER A 296 -7.29 -2.53 -28.88
C SER A 296 -7.73 -3.26 -27.62
N PHE A 297 -6.94 -3.16 -26.54
CA PHE A 297 -7.16 -3.84 -25.26
C PHE A 297 -7.44 -5.34 -25.43
N ARG A 298 -6.58 -6.03 -26.19
CA ARG A 298 -6.73 -7.46 -26.49
C ARG A 298 -5.66 -8.28 -25.79
N GLY A 299 -6.08 -9.45 -25.30
CA GLY A 299 -5.20 -10.38 -24.61
C GLY A 299 -5.76 -11.80 -24.60
N GLU A 300 -4.95 -12.71 -24.11
CA GLU A 300 -5.28 -14.11 -23.90
C GLU A 300 -4.92 -14.53 -22.48
N CYS A 301 -5.85 -15.19 -21.81
CA CYS A 301 -5.57 -15.85 -20.54
C CYS A 301 -5.44 -17.36 -20.75
N TYR A 302 -4.43 -17.94 -20.11
CA TYR A 302 -4.18 -19.37 -20.01
C TYR A 302 -4.22 -19.72 -18.53
N LEU A 303 -5.38 -20.12 -18.02
CA LEU A 303 -5.61 -20.43 -16.60
C LEU A 303 -6.91 -21.24 -16.42
N SER A 304 -7.13 -21.80 -15.25
CA SER A 304 -8.44 -22.28 -14.79
C SER A 304 -8.88 -21.44 -13.60
N CYS A 305 -10.14 -20.99 -13.60
CA CYS A 305 -10.72 -20.22 -12.52
C CYS A 305 -12.23 -20.47 -12.46
N HIS A 306 -12.77 -20.75 -11.26
CA HIS A 306 -14.18 -21.07 -11.02
C HIS A 306 -14.77 -22.12 -11.98
N GLY A 307 -14.01 -23.18 -12.26
CA GLY A 307 -14.42 -24.26 -13.17
C GLY A 307 -14.41 -23.89 -14.66
N VAL A 308 -13.96 -22.68 -15.02
CA VAL A 308 -13.82 -22.23 -16.40
C VAL A 308 -12.37 -22.37 -16.87
N ASP A 309 -12.16 -23.28 -17.82
CA ASP A 309 -10.88 -23.45 -18.49
C ASP A 309 -10.64 -22.33 -19.53
N HIS A 310 -9.54 -21.60 -19.38
CA HIS A 310 -9.06 -20.59 -20.31
C HIS A 310 -7.86 -21.18 -21.08
N SER A 311 -8.07 -21.69 -22.31
CA SER A 311 -7.03 -22.40 -23.07
C SER A 311 -7.00 -22.17 -24.60
N PRO A 312 -6.72 -20.95 -25.09
CA PRO A 312 -6.85 -19.67 -24.41
C PRO A 312 -8.31 -19.18 -24.45
N LYS A 313 -8.65 -18.25 -23.56
CA LYS A 313 -9.77 -17.34 -23.81
C LYS A 313 -9.21 -15.98 -24.22
N SER A 314 -9.65 -15.52 -25.39
CA SER A 314 -9.24 -14.25 -25.98
C SER A 314 -10.34 -13.20 -25.82
N TYR A 315 -9.95 -11.93 -25.85
CA TYR A 315 -10.87 -10.79 -25.88
C TYR A 315 -10.44 -9.72 -26.88
#